data_AF-A0A2J7Q1Z0-F1
#
_entry.id   AF-A0A2J7Q1Z0-F1
#
_cell.length_a   1.000
_cell.length_b   1.000
_cell.length_c   1.000
_cell.angle_alpha   90.00
_cell.angle_beta   90.00
_cell.angle_gamma   90.00
#
_symmetry.space_group_name_H-M   'P 1'
#
loop_
_entity.id
_entity.type
_entity.pdbx_description
1 polymer ?
#
loop_
_entity_poly.entity_id
_entity_poly.type
_entity_poly.pdbx_seq_one_letter_code
_entity_poly.pdbx_strand_id
1 'polypeptide(L)'
;MLDYEDDYFLEEDKMGMTVTSGSVTITKDNSNLIGISIGGGASLCPCLYIVQVFDNTPAARDGTLQSGDELVGVNGASVKGKTKVEVAKMIQACKEEVTINYNKLHADPQQGKTLDIVLKKVKHRLVENMSTATADALGLSRAILCNDTLVKKLEELEQTEMMYQGLVEHAKRVLKAFFDLLQVYKAFGDTFAEIGVREPQPRASEVFRQFGDYHRQMEKYGIKMLKSVKPILSDLGTYLYKAIPDTKLTIRKYADTKFEYLSYCLKVKEMDDEEYSYGALQEPLYRVETGNYEYRLILRCRQDARTRFARLRSDVLVKLELLDNKHVQDVVWQLQRLVAGLAEFHGETLSLLQGNSLFPIEVDLARSAFQYKSTSPVVQDGAEDEEDDELLQADEAKEEFISLIPELRD
;
A
#
# COMPACT_ATOMS: atom_id res chain seq x y z
N MET A 1 50.96 -48.20 -33.97
CA MET A 1 50.96 -47.18 -32.90
C MET A 1 50.66 -45.88 -33.60
N LEU A 2 49.38 -45.51 -33.63
CA LEU A 2 48.93 -44.19 -34.04
C LEU A 2 48.28 -43.62 -32.78
N ASP A 3 48.99 -42.71 -32.12
CA ASP A 3 48.48 -41.93 -31.00
C ASP A 3 47.42 -40.98 -31.55
N TYR A 4 46.16 -41.40 -31.48
CA TYR A 4 45.00 -40.51 -31.57
C TYR A 4 44.70 -40.03 -30.15
N GLU A 5 45.47 -39.06 -29.65
CA GLU A 5 44.97 -38.14 -28.64
C GLU A 5 44.06 -37.14 -29.37
N ASP A 6 42.84 -37.57 -29.68
CA ASP A 6 41.76 -36.64 -30.01
C ASP A 6 41.43 -35.88 -28.72
N ASP A 7 42.04 -34.71 -28.59
CA ASP A 7 41.72 -33.68 -27.60
C ASP A 7 40.29 -33.20 -27.91
N TYR A 8 39.28 -33.96 -27.47
CA TYR A 8 37.88 -33.53 -27.46
C TYR A 8 37.76 -32.37 -26.47
N PHE A 9 38.22 -31.19 -26.88
CA PHE A 9 37.87 -29.93 -26.25
C PHE A 9 36.36 -29.79 -26.38
N LEU A 10 35.64 -30.13 -25.32
CA LEU A 10 34.21 -29.83 -25.21
C LEU A 10 34.04 -28.33 -25.49
N GLU A 11 33.31 -28.03 -26.57
CA GLU A 11 33.02 -26.65 -26.94
C GLU A 11 32.26 -25.98 -25.77
N GLU A 12 32.75 -24.83 -25.31
CA GLU A 12 32.11 -24.10 -24.21
C GLU A 12 30.66 -23.78 -24.56
N ASP A 13 29.71 -24.29 -23.78
CA ASP A 13 28.30 -23.91 -23.90
C ASP A 13 28.08 -22.52 -23.31
N LYS A 14 28.32 -21.51 -24.15
CA LYS A 14 28.15 -20.09 -23.80
C LYS A 14 26.69 -19.66 -23.76
N MET A 15 25.74 -20.51 -24.17
CA MET A 15 24.32 -20.17 -24.31
C MET A 15 24.06 -18.88 -25.12
N GLY A 16 24.95 -18.52 -26.05
CA GLY A 16 24.88 -17.27 -26.82
C GLY A 16 25.30 -15.99 -26.06
N MET A 17 25.79 -16.11 -24.82
CA MET A 17 26.36 -14.99 -24.07
C MET A 17 27.75 -14.62 -24.59
N THR A 18 28.09 -13.34 -24.46
CA THR A 18 29.41 -12.83 -24.85
C THR A 18 30.24 -12.46 -23.62
N VAL A 19 31.56 -12.42 -23.78
CA VAL A 19 32.49 -12.01 -22.73
C VAL A 19 33.40 -10.90 -23.20
N THR A 20 33.77 -10.00 -22.29
CA THR A 20 34.78 -8.96 -22.55
C THR A 20 35.84 -9.00 -21.48
N SER A 21 37.10 -9.13 -21.88
CA SER A 21 38.23 -9.13 -20.96
C SER A 21 38.50 -7.73 -20.42
N GLY A 22 38.83 -7.65 -19.14
CA GLY A 22 39.18 -6.41 -18.46
C GLY A 22 40.14 -6.66 -17.30
N SER A 23 40.64 -5.56 -16.74
CA SER A 23 41.47 -5.58 -15.53
C SER A 23 41.03 -4.44 -14.62
N VAL A 24 41.00 -4.69 -13.31
CA VAL A 24 40.65 -3.68 -12.30
C VAL A 24 41.57 -3.82 -11.09
N THR A 25 42.08 -2.70 -10.60
CA THR A 25 42.88 -2.64 -9.38
C THR A 25 42.00 -2.16 -8.24
N ILE A 26 41.84 -3.00 -7.22
CA ILE A 26 40.98 -2.73 -6.06
C ILE A 26 41.84 -2.59 -4.82
N THR A 27 41.74 -1.45 -4.16
CA THR A 27 42.34 -1.22 -2.83
C THR A 27 41.52 -1.96 -1.76
N LYS A 28 42.20 -2.73 -0.91
CA LYS A 28 41.57 -3.59 0.09
C LYS A 28 41.02 -2.81 1.28
N ASP A 29 40.13 -3.45 2.03
CA ASP A 29 39.64 -2.92 3.30
C ASP A 29 40.62 -3.19 4.47
N ASN A 30 40.28 -2.68 5.65
CA ASN A 30 41.05 -2.88 6.88
C ASN A 30 41.18 -4.36 7.29
N SER A 31 40.34 -5.24 6.75
CA SER A 31 40.36 -6.69 6.98
C SER A 31 41.21 -7.42 5.93
N ASN A 32 41.91 -6.70 5.04
CA ASN A 32 42.69 -7.24 3.93
C ASN A 32 41.83 -8.02 2.91
N LEU A 33 40.55 -7.65 2.75
CA LEU A 33 39.58 -8.25 1.84
C LEU A 33 39.12 -7.26 0.77
N ILE A 34 38.73 -7.79 -0.40
CA ILE A 34 38.06 -7.01 -1.45
C ILE A 34 36.53 -7.20 -1.46
N GLY A 35 36.02 -8.28 -0.83
CA GLY A 35 34.58 -8.52 -0.69
C GLY A 35 33.91 -9.27 -1.84
N ILE A 36 34.57 -10.29 -2.39
CA ILE A 36 33.98 -11.22 -3.36
C ILE A 36 33.98 -12.66 -2.84
N SER A 37 32.99 -13.45 -3.26
CA SER A 37 32.95 -14.90 -3.13
C SER A 37 33.27 -15.56 -4.47
N ILE A 38 34.05 -16.64 -4.46
CA ILE A 38 34.57 -17.32 -5.66
C ILE A 38 33.98 -18.74 -5.72
N GLY A 39 33.44 -19.09 -6.90
CA GLY A 39 32.93 -20.41 -7.24
C GLY A 39 33.74 -21.05 -8.39
N GLY A 40 33.43 -22.31 -8.69
CA GLY A 40 34.16 -23.10 -9.70
C GLY A 40 35.58 -23.48 -9.27
N GLY A 41 36.47 -23.53 -10.26
CA GLY A 41 37.86 -23.95 -10.13
C GLY A 41 38.10 -25.45 -10.25
N ALA A 42 39.38 -25.81 -10.35
CA ALA A 42 39.82 -27.18 -10.53
C ALA A 42 39.45 -28.09 -9.34
N SER A 43 39.20 -29.39 -9.54
CA SER A 43 39.26 -30.14 -10.81
C SER A 43 37.94 -30.20 -11.59
N LEU A 44 36.83 -29.71 -11.01
CA LEU A 44 35.49 -29.93 -11.55
C LEU A 44 35.07 -28.90 -12.60
N CYS A 45 35.51 -27.65 -12.47
CA CYS A 45 35.15 -26.58 -13.39
C CYS A 45 36.42 -25.93 -13.99
N PRO A 46 36.50 -25.73 -15.32
CA PRO A 46 37.67 -25.16 -15.96
C PRO A 46 37.89 -23.67 -15.64
N CYS A 47 36.85 -22.97 -15.18
CA CYS A 47 36.86 -21.55 -14.89
C CYS A 47 36.57 -21.26 -13.41
N LEU A 48 37.00 -20.08 -12.97
CA LEU A 48 36.68 -19.51 -11.66
C LEU A 48 35.78 -18.30 -11.89
N TYR A 49 34.70 -18.18 -11.13
CA TYR A 49 33.76 -17.08 -11.31
C TYR A 49 33.31 -16.49 -10.00
N ILE A 50 32.83 -15.24 -10.05
CA ILE A 50 32.34 -14.51 -8.90
C ILE A 50 30.93 -14.99 -8.57
N VAL A 51 30.74 -15.58 -7.40
CA VAL A 51 29.42 -16.00 -6.90
C VAL A 51 28.64 -14.80 -6.35
N GLN A 52 29.32 -13.96 -5.58
CA GLN A 52 28.71 -12.82 -4.92
C GLN A 52 29.73 -11.70 -4.72
N VAL A 53 29.26 -10.46 -4.91
CA VAL A 53 29.93 -9.26 -4.42
C VAL A 53 29.17 -8.80 -3.18
N PHE A 54 29.86 -8.66 -2.04
CA PHE A 54 29.25 -8.30 -0.77
C PHE A 54 29.08 -6.78 -0.65
N ASP A 55 27.94 -6.33 -0.10
CA ASP A 55 27.68 -4.90 0.07
C ASP A 55 28.69 -4.24 1.01
N ASN A 56 28.91 -2.93 0.84
CA ASN A 56 29.83 -2.13 1.66
C ASN A 56 31.30 -2.59 1.63
N THR A 57 31.68 -3.42 0.65
CA THR A 57 33.06 -3.86 0.44
C THR A 57 33.75 -3.06 -0.67
N PRO A 58 35.10 -3.10 -0.77
CA PRO A 58 35.81 -2.42 -1.85
C PRO A 58 35.33 -2.78 -3.26
N ALA A 59 35.10 -4.05 -3.56
CA ALA A 59 34.61 -4.49 -4.86
C ALA A 59 33.20 -3.98 -5.16
N ALA A 60 32.32 -3.88 -4.16
CA ALA A 60 30.99 -3.30 -4.33
C ALA A 60 31.04 -1.79 -4.61
N ARG A 61 31.97 -1.06 -3.97
CA ARG A 61 32.15 0.39 -4.18
C ARG A 61 32.76 0.70 -5.55
N ASP A 62 33.70 -0.12 -5.99
CA ASP A 62 34.30 -0.02 -7.32
C ASP A 62 33.26 -0.33 -8.42
N GLY A 63 32.45 -1.37 -8.22
CA GLY A 63 31.32 -1.70 -9.10
C GLY A 63 31.71 -2.37 -10.43
N THR A 64 33.00 -2.51 -10.74
CA THR A 64 33.46 -3.15 -11.97
C THR A 64 33.17 -4.64 -11.98
N LEU A 65 33.44 -5.32 -10.86
CA LEU A 65 33.21 -6.76 -10.69
C LEU A 65 31.77 -7.05 -10.29
N GLN A 66 31.20 -8.12 -10.85
CA GLN A 66 29.83 -8.51 -10.57
C GLN A 66 29.68 -10.05 -10.61
N SER A 67 28.58 -10.55 -10.06
CA SER A 67 28.26 -11.99 -10.03
C SER A 67 28.14 -12.58 -11.44
N GLY A 68 28.79 -13.73 -11.65
CA GLY A 68 28.88 -14.42 -12.94
C GLY A 68 30.10 -14.03 -13.79
N ASP A 69 30.83 -12.98 -13.43
CA ASP A 69 32.11 -12.65 -14.09
C ASP A 69 33.15 -13.73 -13.81
N GLU A 70 33.96 -14.06 -14.81
CA GLU A 70 35.04 -15.04 -14.67
C GLU A 70 36.33 -14.33 -14.21
N LEU A 71 37.07 -14.97 -13.31
CA LEU A 71 38.39 -14.56 -12.87
C LEU A 71 39.44 -15.29 -13.72
N VAL A 72 40.25 -14.52 -14.44
CA VAL A 72 41.31 -15.07 -15.32
C VAL A 72 42.72 -14.85 -14.77
N GLY A 73 42.91 -13.85 -13.90
CA GLY A 73 44.20 -13.64 -13.25
C GLY A 73 44.16 -12.74 -12.02
N VAL A 74 45.22 -12.84 -11.20
CA VAL A 74 45.47 -12.01 -10.01
C VAL A 74 46.90 -11.47 -10.09
N ASN A 75 47.06 -10.15 -10.08
CA ASN A 75 48.34 -9.44 -10.22
C ASN A 75 49.19 -9.94 -11.41
N GLY A 76 48.54 -10.15 -12.56
CA GLY A 76 49.20 -10.64 -13.78
C GLY A 76 49.48 -12.16 -13.81
N ALA A 77 49.28 -12.88 -12.71
CA ALA A 77 49.40 -14.34 -12.68
C ALA A 77 48.06 -14.99 -13.07
N SER A 78 48.09 -15.92 -14.04
CA SER A 78 46.92 -16.69 -14.44
C SER A 78 46.37 -17.53 -13.28
N VAL A 79 45.05 -17.63 -13.19
CA VAL A 79 44.35 -18.50 -12.23
C VAL A 79 43.72 -19.73 -12.89
N LYS A 80 43.89 -19.92 -14.20
CA LYS A 80 43.41 -21.11 -14.90
C LYS A 80 44.02 -22.37 -14.28
N GLY A 81 43.19 -23.38 -14.03
CA GLY A 81 43.61 -24.64 -13.41
C GLY A 81 43.82 -24.59 -11.90
N LYS A 82 43.57 -23.45 -11.23
CA LYS A 82 43.66 -23.32 -9.77
C LYS A 82 42.31 -23.61 -9.10
N THR A 83 42.38 -24.02 -7.85
CA THR A 83 41.22 -24.15 -6.96
C THR A 83 40.77 -22.78 -6.45
N LYS A 84 39.49 -22.65 -6.08
CA LYS A 84 38.96 -21.44 -5.44
C LYS A 84 39.73 -21.03 -4.16
N VAL A 85 40.26 -22.00 -3.42
CA VAL A 85 41.06 -21.77 -2.20
C VAL A 85 42.41 -21.15 -2.53
N GLU A 86 43.08 -21.63 -3.58
CA GLU A 86 44.37 -21.07 -4.02
C GLU A 86 44.23 -19.64 -4.51
N VAL A 87 43.19 -19.35 -5.29
CA VAL A 87 42.93 -17.98 -5.76
C VAL A 87 42.59 -17.04 -4.61
N ALA A 88 41.78 -17.49 -3.64
CA ALA A 88 41.52 -16.73 -2.43
C ALA A 88 42.82 -16.41 -1.67
N LYS A 89 43.73 -17.38 -1.53
CA LYS A 89 45.06 -17.17 -0.92
C LYS A 89 45.93 -16.20 -1.72
N MET A 90 45.92 -16.27 -3.06
CA MET A 90 46.63 -15.31 -3.92
C MET A 90 46.15 -13.88 -3.70
N ILE A 91 44.82 -13.67 -3.65
CA ILE A 91 44.23 -12.36 -3.35
C ILE A 91 44.64 -11.92 -1.96
N GLN A 92 44.52 -12.77 -0.94
CA GLN A 92 44.87 -12.45 0.46
C GLN A 92 46.35 -12.14 0.68
N ALA A 93 47.26 -12.76 -0.09
CA ALA A 93 48.70 -12.51 0.00
C ALA A 93 49.12 -11.10 -0.47
N CYS A 94 48.28 -10.42 -1.24
CA CYS A 94 48.49 -9.02 -1.63
C CYS A 94 48.27 -8.12 -0.41
N LYS A 95 49.03 -7.02 -0.24
CA LYS A 95 48.90 -6.16 0.94
C LYS A 95 47.84 -5.07 0.78
N GLU A 96 48.10 -4.06 -0.04
CA GLU A 96 47.25 -2.86 -0.12
C GLU A 96 46.27 -2.92 -1.29
N GLU A 97 46.77 -3.36 -2.46
CA GLU A 97 45.98 -3.42 -3.68
C GLU A 97 46.10 -4.78 -4.35
N VAL A 98 45.05 -5.16 -5.07
CA VAL A 98 45.04 -6.35 -5.91
C VAL A 98 44.45 -6.02 -7.27
N THR A 99 45.16 -6.41 -8.32
CA THR A 99 44.71 -6.31 -9.70
C THR A 99 44.05 -7.62 -10.10
N ILE A 100 42.77 -7.55 -10.45
CA ILE A 100 41.97 -8.68 -10.90
C ILE A 100 41.80 -8.57 -12.41
N ASN A 101 42.27 -9.58 -13.13
CA ASN A 101 41.96 -9.75 -14.55
C ASN A 101 40.71 -10.62 -14.63
N TYR A 102 39.70 -10.15 -15.36
CA TYR A 102 38.39 -10.78 -15.42
C TYR A 102 37.85 -10.84 -16.86
N ASN A 103 36.94 -11.78 -17.09
CA ASN A 103 36.08 -11.82 -18.27
C ASN A 103 34.66 -11.45 -17.83
N LYS A 104 34.21 -10.26 -18.26
CA LYS A 104 32.87 -9.74 -17.98
C LYS A 104 31.84 -10.58 -18.69
N LEU A 105 30.87 -11.14 -17.98
CA LEU A 105 29.78 -11.90 -18.59
C LEU A 105 28.63 -10.96 -19.00
N HIS A 106 28.39 -10.81 -20.31
CA HIS A 106 27.23 -10.08 -20.83
C HIS A 106 26.04 -11.02 -20.96
N ALA A 107 25.31 -11.14 -19.85
CA ALA A 107 24.11 -11.94 -19.73
C ALA A 107 22.86 -11.05 -19.87
N ASP A 108 21.89 -11.49 -20.66
CA ASP A 108 20.56 -10.87 -20.71
C ASP A 108 19.68 -11.43 -19.57
N PRO A 109 19.23 -10.61 -18.60
CA PRO A 109 18.37 -11.07 -17.51
C PRO A 109 17.06 -11.71 -17.99
N GLN A 110 16.60 -11.45 -19.21
CA GLN A 110 15.40 -12.10 -19.75
C GLN A 110 15.60 -13.61 -19.97
N GLN A 111 16.82 -14.04 -20.30
CA GLN A 111 17.14 -15.47 -20.46
C GLN A 111 17.01 -16.22 -19.13
N GLY A 112 17.25 -15.55 -18.00
CA GLY A 112 17.07 -16.13 -16.67
C GLY A 112 15.61 -16.20 -16.20
N LYS A 113 14.63 -15.71 -16.97
CA LYS A 113 13.20 -15.77 -16.59
C LYS A 113 12.54 -17.02 -17.14
N THR A 114 12.98 -18.17 -16.65
CA THR A 114 12.43 -19.47 -17.05
C THR A 114 11.07 -19.75 -16.38
N LEU A 115 10.31 -20.69 -16.95
CA LEU A 115 9.06 -21.17 -16.34
C LEU A 115 9.30 -21.66 -14.90
N ASP A 116 10.45 -22.28 -14.65
CA ASP A 116 10.86 -22.73 -13.32
C ASP A 116 10.95 -21.57 -12.30
N ILE A 117 11.56 -20.44 -12.68
CA ILE A 117 11.62 -19.24 -11.83
C ILE A 117 10.22 -18.67 -11.57
N VAL A 118 9.34 -18.69 -12.58
CA VAL A 118 7.94 -18.26 -12.45
C VAL A 118 7.18 -19.17 -11.47
N LEU A 119 7.32 -20.49 -11.59
CA LEU A 119 6.69 -21.46 -10.69
C LEU A 119 7.21 -21.32 -9.25
N LYS A 120 8.52 -21.13 -9.07
CA LYS A 120 9.14 -20.83 -7.76
C LYS A 120 8.57 -19.54 -7.16
N LYS A 121 8.34 -18.52 -7.99
CA LYS A 121 7.77 -17.24 -7.54
C LYS A 121 6.31 -17.42 -7.08
N VAL A 122 5.52 -18.21 -7.80
CA VAL A 122 4.15 -18.58 -7.40
C VAL A 122 4.17 -19.35 -6.08
N LYS A 123 5.05 -20.34 -5.93
CA LYS A 123 5.25 -21.06 -4.67
C LYS A 123 5.52 -20.09 -3.51
N HIS A 124 6.45 -19.16 -3.66
CA HIS A 124 6.75 -18.19 -2.61
C HIS A 124 5.55 -17.32 -2.23
N ARG A 125 4.77 -16.88 -3.22
CA ARG A 125 3.55 -16.09 -3.00
C ARG A 125 2.49 -16.87 -2.21
N LEU A 126 2.31 -18.16 -2.49
CA LEU A 126 1.35 -19.01 -1.79
C LEU A 126 1.76 -19.27 -0.34
N VAL A 127 3.04 -19.55 -0.13
CA VAL A 127 3.60 -19.93 1.16
C VAL A 127 3.66 -18.76 2.15
N GLU A 128 3.81 -17.52 1.68
CA GLU A 128 3.90 -16.34 2.55
C GLU A 128 2.66 -16.15 3.42
N ASN A 129 1.47 -16.49 2.89
CA ASN A 129 0.19 -16.33 3.60
C ASN A 129 -0.24 -17.58 4.37
N MET A 130 0.60 -18.62 4.44
CA MET A 130 0.28 -19.89 5.09
C MET A 130 0.97 -20.02 6.45
N SER A 131 0.29 -20.69 7.39
CA SER A 131 0.92 -21.09 8.64
C SER A 131 2.05 -22.09 8.40
N THR A 132 3.05 -22.12 9.28
CA THR A 132 4.15 -23.09 9.20
C THR A 132 3.64 -24.52 9.12
N ALA A 133 2.67 -24.88 9.97
CA ALA A 133 2.09 -26.22 10.00
C ALA A 133 1.36 -26.59 8.69
N THR A 134 0.65 -25.63 8.08
CA THR A 134 -0.04 -25.84 6.80
C THR A 134 0.95 -26.01 5.65
N ALA A 135 2.00 -25.19 5.62
CA ALA A 135 3.03 -25.29 4.58
C ALA A 135 3.78 -26.64 4.67
N ASP A 136 4.15 -27.07 5.88
CA ASP A 136 4.82 -28.34 6.11
C ASP A 136 3.92 -29.54 5.74
N ALA A 137 2.62 -29.48 6.09
CA ALA A 137 1.64 -30.50 5.70
C ALA A 137 1.47 -30.63 4.17
N LEU A 138 1.67 -29.54 3.43
CA LEU A 138 1.64 -29.52 1.96
C LEU A 138 3.02 -29.79 1.32
N GLY A 139 4.05 -30.05 2.12
CA GLY A 139 5.42 -30.27 1.63
C GLY A 139 6.07 -29.02 1.01
N LEU A 140 5.53 -27.83 1.29
CA LEU A 140 6.05 -26.57 0.75
C LEU A 140 7.18 -26.04 1.63
N SER A 141 8.42 -26.37 1.30
CA SER A 141 9.58 -25.82 2.01
C SER A 141 9.61 -24.29 1.91
N ARG A 142 9.60 -23.62 3.06
CA ARG A 142 9.69 -22.16 3.19
C ARG A 142 11.10 -21.68 2.87
N ALA A 143 11.23 -20.59 2.11
CA ALA A 143 12.49 -19.88 2.01
C ALA A 143 12.74 -19.04 3.27
N ILE A 144 14.00 -18.76 3.56
CA ILE A 144 14.52 -18.12 4.80
C ILE A 144 13.87 -16.74 5.14
N LEU A 145 13.13 -16.11 4.21
CA LEU A 145 12.53 -14.77 4.36
C LEU A 145 11.02 -14.73 4.66
N CYS A 146 10.44 -15.75 5.28
CA CYS A 146 9.01 -15.81 5.62
C CYS A 146 8.54 -14.87 6.77
N ASN A 147 9.39 -14.02 7.33
CA ASN A 147 9.04 -13.08 8.40
C ASN A 147 9.35 -11.64 8.00
N ASP A 148 8.82 -11.19 6.87
CA ASP A 148 9.03 -9.82 6.43
C ASP A 148 8.05 -8.86 7.12
N THR A 149 8.59 -7.99 7.96
CA THR A 149 7.83 -6.99 8.70
C THR A 149 7.09 -6.03 7.78
N LEU A 150 7.56 -5.81 6.55
CA LEU A 150 6.90 -4.90 5.60
C LEU A 150 5.62 -5.50 5.00
N VAL A 151 5.54 -6.83 4.90
CA VAL A 151 4.31 -7.50 4.48
C VAL A 151 3.27 -7.42 5.60
N LYS A 152 3.68 -7.59 6.86
CA LYS A 152 2.78 -7.36 8.01
C LYS A 152 2.26 -5.92 8.08
N LYS A 153 3.11 -4.94 7.75
CA LYS A 153 2.69 -3.54 7.62
C LYS A 153 1.63 -3.32 6.54
N LEU A 154 1.57 -4.16 5.50
CA LEU A 154 0.49 -4.13 4.52
C LEU A 154 -0.86 -4.53 5.13
N GLU A 155 -0.88 -5.57 5.96
CA GLU A 155 -2.08 -6.04 6.66
C GLU A 155 -2.59 -4.97 7.65
N GLU A 156 -1.67 -4.34 8.40
CA GLU A 156 -2.01 -3.21 9.28
C GLU A 156 -2.59 -2.03 8.49
N LEU A 157 -2.04 -1.74 7.31
CA LEU A 157 -2.55 -0.69 6.42
C LEU A 157 -3.93 -1.03 5.84
N GLU A 158 -4.24 -2.31 5.62
CA GLU A 158 -5.57 -2.79 5.23
C GLU A 158 -6.61 -2.56 6.32
N GLN A 159 -6.29 -2.88 7.56
CA GLN A 159 -7.17 -2.59 8.70
C GLN A 159 -7.40 -1.08 8.87
N THR A 160 -6.34 -0.29 8.71
CA THR A 160 -6.41 1.17 8.77
C THR A 160 -7.31 1.72 7.67
N GLU A 161 -7.21 1.21 6.43
CA GLU A 161 -8.10 1.61 5.33
C GLU A 161 -9.57 1.38 5.67
N MET A 162 -9.92 0.21 6.23
CA MET A 162 -11.31 -0.11 6.60
C MET A 162 -11.85 0.86 7.65
N MET A 163 -11.05 1.19 8.66
CA MET A 163 -11.42 2.19 9.67
C MET A 163 -11.71 3.55 9.02
N TYR A 164 -10.87 3.99 8.09
CA TYR A 164 -11.03 5.27 7.39
C TYR A 164 -12.23 5.29 6.44
N GLN A 165 -12.52 4.19 5.76
CA GLN A 165 -13.74 4.03 4.98
C GLN A 165 -14.97 4.27 5.88
N GLY A 166 -15.01 3.60 7.04
CA GLY A 166 -16.08 3.78 8.02
C GLY A 166 -16.19 5.22 8.52
N LEU A 167 -15.07 5.89 8.79
CA LEU A 167 -15.05 7.28 9.24
C LEU A 167 -15.61 8.23 8.17
N VAL A 168 -15.18 8.09 6.91
CA VAL A 168 -15.66 8.91 5.79
C VAL A 168 -17.15 8.70 5.55
N GLU A 169 -17.62 7.45 5.56
CA GLU A 169 -19.04 7.13 5.41
C GLU A 169 -19.88 7.69 6.55
N HIS A 170 -19.42 7.57 7.79
CA HIS A 170 -20.13 8.10 8.94
C HIS A 170 -20.20 9.62 8.89
N ALA A 171 -19.08 10.30 8.56
CA ALA A 171 -19.06 11.75 8.38
C ALA A 171 -20.05 12.21 7.30
N LYS A 172 -20.16 11.48 6.18
CA LYS A 172 -21.16 11.76 5.13
C LYS A 172 -22.59 11.64 5.67
N ARG A 173 -22.90 10.55 6.39
CA ARG A 173 -24.23 10.33 6.98
C ARG A 173 -24.61 11.41 7.98
N VAL A 174 -23.67 11.81 8.85
CA VAL A 174 -23.89 12.88 9.83
C VAL A 174 -24.16 14.21 9.13
N LEU A 175 -23.34 14.60 8.15
CA LEU A 175 -23.55 15.85 7.41
C LEU A 175 -24.88 15.87 6.65
N LYS A 176 -25.30 14.72 6.11
CA LYS A 176 -26.61 14.57 5.47
C LYS A 176 -27.76 14.72 6.47
N ALA A 177 -27.67 14.05 7.62
CA ALA A 177 -28.67 14.18 8.68
C ALA A 177 -28.80 15.62 9.20
N PHE A 178 -27.67 16.33 9.37
CA PHE A 178 -27.70 17.75 9.69
C PHE A 178 -28.38 18.55 8.59
N PHE A 179 -28.05 18.34 7.32
CA PHE A 179 -28.71 19.03 6.21
C PHE A 179 -30.23 18.82 6.22
N ASP A 180 -30.69 17.59 6.44
CA ASP A 180 -32.12 17.27 6.50
C ASP A 180 -32.81 17.95 7.69
N LEU A 181 -32.15 18.02 8.85
CA LEU A 181 -32.63 18.78 10.01
C LEU A 181 -32.78 20.28 9.68
N LEU A 182 -31.85 20.87 8.92
CA LEU A 182 -31.95 22.27 8.52
C LEU A 182 -33.12 22.54 7.57
N GLN A 183 -33.45 21.58 6.70
CA GLN A 183 -34.67 21.69 5.88
C GLN A 183 -35.93 21.72 6.74
N VAL A 184 -35.96 20.95 7.84
CA VAL A 184 -37.06 21.00 8.82
C VAL A 184 -37.12 22.37 9.50
N TYR A 185 -35.98 22.95 9.91
CA TYR A 185 -35.97 24.30 10.46
C TYR A 185 -36.51 25.34 9.48
N LYS A 186 -36.13 25.28 8.21
CA LYS A 186 -36.70 26.16 7.19
C LYS A 186 -38.23 26.02 7.11
N ALA A 187 -38.73 24.80 7.03
CA ALA A 187 -40.16 24.52 6.94
C ALA A 187 -40.94 25.02 8.17
N PHE A 188 -40.40 24.83 9.38
CA PHE A 188 -40.96 25.38 10.60
C PHE A 188 -40.94 26.91 10.59
N GLY A 189 -39.84 27.50 10.13
CA GLY A 189 -39.71 28.94 9.96
C GLY A 189 -40.81 29.54 9.09
N ASP A 190 -41.08 28.91 7.95
CA ASP A 190 -42.10 29.33 7.00
C ASP A 190 -43.51 29.14 7.56
N THR A 191 -43.78 27.99 8.21
CA THR A 191 -45.08 27.68 8.81
C THR A 191 -45.43 28.64 9.95
N PHE A 192 -44.51 28.90 10.87
CA PHE A 192 -44.75 29.82 11.99
C PHE A 192 -44.93 31.26 11.51
N ALA A 193 -44.19 31.69 10.47
CA ALA A 193 -44.41 33.00 9.86
C ALA A 193 -45.81 33.11 9.23
N GLU A 194 -46.29 32.07 8.56
CA GLU A 194 -47.64 32.03 7.98
C GLU A 194 -48.74 32.09 9.05
N ILE A 195 -48.61 31.30 10.12
CA ILE A 195 -49.53 31.34 11.27
C ILE A 195 -49.52 32.74 11.89
N GLY A 196 -48.35 33.32 12.12
CA GLY A 196 -48.22 34.65 12.72
C GLY A 196 -48.94 35.75 11.94
N VAL A 197 -48.94 35.70 10.59
CA VAL A 197 -49.66 36.67 9.75
C VAL A 197 -51.18 36.50 9.84
N ARG A 198 -51.67 35.28 10.06
CA ARG A 198 -53.11 34.95 10.10
C ARG A 198 -53.71 35.03 11.51
N GLU A 199 -52.89 35.11 12.55
CA GLU A 199 -53.31 35.08 13.94
C GLU A 199 -53.95 36.42 14.37
N PRO A 200 -55.24 36.43 14.79
CA PRO A 200 -55.94 37.65 15.17
C PRO A 200 -55.45 38.26 16.48
N GLN A 201 -54.90 37.47 17.42
CA GLN A 201 -54.37 38.01 18.67
C GLN A 201 -52.96 38.62 18.45
N PRO A 202 -52.76 39.94 18.65
CA PRO A 202 -51.50 40.61 18.32
C PRO A 202 -50.27 40.01 19.04
N ARG A 203 -50.43 39.63 20.31
CA ARG A 203 -49.36 39.02 21.12
C ARG A 203 -48.97 37.64 20.61
N ALA A 204 -49.94 36.82 20.18
CA ALA A 204 -49.66 35.49 19.63
C ALA A 204 -49.05 35.61 18.22
N SER A 205 -49.57 36.53 17.39
CA SER A 205 -49.01 36.87 16.08
C SER A 205 -47.53 37.25 16.16
N GLU A 206 -47.16 38.15 17.08
CA GLU A 206 -45.77 38.56 17.28
C GLU A 206 -44.87 37.39 17.70
N VAL A 207 -45.35 36.54 18.61
CA VAL A 207 -44.62 35.36 19.09
C VAL A 207 -44.39 34.37 17.95
N PHE A 208 -45.41 34.01 17.17
CA PHE A 208 -45.27 33.12 16.03
C PHE A 208 -44.31 33.67 14.98
N ARG A 209 -44.35 34.98 14.70
CA ARG A 209 -43.39 35.62 13.78
C ARG A 209 -41.96 35.50 14.29
N GLN A 210 -41.72 35.73 15.58
CA GLN A 210 -40.40 35.58 16.19
C GLN A 210 -39.91 34.12 16.17
N PHE A 211 -40.78 33.14 16.46
CA PHE A 211 -40.44 31.72 16.34
C PHE A 211 -40.09 31.33 14.90
N GLY A 212 -40.80 31.88 13.92
CA GLY A 212 -40.49 31.70 12.50
C GLY A 212 -39.10 32.23 12.16
N ASP A 213 -38.80 33.46 12.59
CA ASP A 213 -37.48 34.09 12.40
C ASP A 213 -36.36 33.29 13.08
N TYR A 214 -36.57 32.73 14.28
CA TYR A 214 -35.57 31.90 14.96
C TYR A 214 -35.21 30.64 14.16
N HIS A 215 -36.22 29.90 13.68
CA HIS A 215 -35.97 28.69 12.89
C HIS A 215 -35.26 28.99 11.56
N ARG A 216 -35.61 30.10 10.90
CA ARG A 216 -34.88 30.56 9.71
C ARG A 216 -33.42 30.93 10.00
N GLN A 217 -33.15 31.57 11.14
CA GLN A 217 -31.77 31.88 11.53
C GLN A 217 -30.97 30.63 11.91
N MET A 218 -31.60 29.66 12.61
CA MET A 218 -30.98 28.36 12.89
C MET A 218 -30.63 27.60 11.62
N GLU A 219 -31.50 27.63 10.59
CA GLU A 219 -31.17 27.08 9.27
C GLU A 219 -29.93 27.75 8.68
N LYS A 220 -29.91 29.09 8.67
CA LYS A 220 -28.79 29.86 8.12
C LYS A 220 -27.45 29.57 8.83
N TYR A 221 -27.44 29.50 10.16
CA TYR A 221 -26.25 29.13 10.95
C TYR A 221 -25.81 27.70 10.64
N GLY A 222 -26.76 26.77 10.50
CA GLY A 222 -26.46 25.39 10.13
C GLY A 222 -25.88 25.25 8.73
N ILE A 223 -26.38 25.99 7.74
CA ILE A 223 -25.82 25.98 6.37
C ILE A 223 -24.39 26.53 6.37
N LYS A 224 -24.13 27.59 7.12
CA LYS A 224 -22.78 28.14 7.34
C LYS A 224 -21.85 27.07 7.93
N MET A 225 -22.29 26.37 8.98
CA MET A 225 -21.55 25.26 9.58
C MET A 225 -21.29 24.14 8.57
N LEU A 226 -22.30 23.68 7.82
CA LEU A 226 -22.13 22.63 6.82
C LEU A 226 -21.13 23.03 5.73
N LYS A 227 -21.18 24.27 5.22
CA LYS A 227 -20.19 24.77 4.26
C LYS A 227 -18.78 24.73 4.84
N SER A 228 -18.62 25.08 6.13
CA SER A 228 -17.32 25.06 6.80
C SER A 228 -16.78 23.65 7.06
N VAL A 229 -17.63 22.66 7.31
CA VAL A 229 -17.26 21.29 7.68
C VAL A 229 -17.17 20.36 6.46
N LYS A 230 -17.95 20.61 5.39
CA LYS A 230 -17.98 19.78 4.17
C LYS A 230 -16.60 19.41 3.57
N PRO A 231 -15.58 20.28 3.57
CA PRO A 231 -14.26 19.92 3.02
C PRO A 231 -13.57 18.75 3.72
N ILE A 232 -13.94 18.39 4.96
CA ILE A 232 -13.46 17.17 5.64
C ILE A 232 -13.63 15.92 4.76
N LEU A 233 -14.71 15.83 3.98
CA LEU A 233 -14.97 14.70 3.10
C LEU A 233 -13.97 14.60 1.94
N SER A 234 -13.54 15.74 1.40
CA SER A 234 -12.53 15.83 0.35
C SER A 234 -11.17 15.38 0.86
N ASP A 235 -10.80 15.87 2.04
CA ASP A 235 -9.47 15.71 2.60
C ASP A 235 -9.25 14.28 3.10
N LEU A 236 -10.21 13.73 3.87
CA LEU A 236 -10.21 12.32 4.24
C LEU A 236 -10.30 11.40 3.00
N GLY A 237 -11.07 11.80 1.99
CA GLY A 237 -11.15 11.09 0.72
C GLY A 237 -9.82 11.05 -0.03
N THR A 238 -9.01 12.11 0.02
CA THR A 238 -7.68 12.14 -0.61
C THR A 238 -6.73 11.14 0.05
N TYR A 239 -6.74 11.06 1.38
CA TYR A 239 -5.94 10.08 2.10
C TYR A 239 -6.37 8.64 1.73
N LEU A 240 -7.67 8.37 1.79
CA LEU A 240 -8.24 7.06 1.55
C LEU A 240 -8.11 6.58 0.09
N TYR A 241 -8.42 7.43 -0.89
CA TYR A 241 -8.51 7.03 -2.29
C TYR A 241 -7.23 7.29 -3.10
N LYS A 242 -6.26 8.04 -2.56
CA LYS A 242 -4.98 8.31 -3.25
C LYS A 242 -3.77 7.82 -2.46
N ALA A 243 -3.62 8.24 -1.21
CA ALA A 243 -2.39 7.98 -0.43
C ALA A 243 -2.23 6.49 -0.02
N ILE A 244 -3.30 5.87 0.50
CA ILE A 244 -3.29 4.45 0.87
C ILE A 244 -3.05 3.56 -0.37
N PRO A 245 -3.81 3.70 -1.50
CA PRO A 245 -3.60 2.86 -2.68
C PRO A 245 -2.20 2.97 -3.29
N ASP A 246 -1.60 4.16 -3.32
CA ASP A 246 -0.23 4.36 -3.81
C ASP A 246 0.81 3.65 -2.93
N THR A 247 0.64 3.73 -1.60
CA THR A 247 1.52 3.04 -0.65
C THR A 247 1.37 1.52 -0.78
N LYS A 248 0.14 1.01 -0.86
CA LYS A 248 -0.15 -0.41 -1.11
C LYS A 248 0.47 -0.91 -2.41
N LEU A 249 0.36 -0.13 -3.49
CA LEU A 249 0.97 -0.48 -4.77
C LEU A 249 2.50 -0.62 -4.65
N THR A 250 3.13 0.26 -3.89
CA THR A 250 4.58 0.23 -3.66
C THR A 250 5.00 -1.01 -2.87
N ILE A 251 4.26 -1.35 -1.80
CA ILE A 251 4.50 -2.56 -1.01
C ILE A 251 4.29 -3.83 -1.86
N ARG A 252 3.26 -3.87 -2.72
CA ARG A 252 3.03 -5.00 -3.65
C ARG A 252 4.18 -5.17 -4.64
N LYS A 253 4.72 -4.09 -5.21
CA LYS A 253 5.91 -4.12 -6.09
C LYS A 253 7.15 -4.63 -5.36
N TYR A 254 7.34 -4.19 -4.12
CA TYR A 254 8.39 -4.71 -3.24
C TYR A 254 8.26 -6.22 -3.02
N ALA A 255 7.07 -6.70 -2.62
CA ALA A 255 6.82 -8.12 -2.37
C ALA A 255 7.05 -8.96 -3.64
N ASP A 256 6.62 -8.47 -4.80
CA ASP A 256 6.82 -9.16 -6.07
C ASP A 256 8.32 -9.31 -6.43
N THR A 257 9.12 -8.26 -6.18
CA THR A 257 10.58 -8.27 -6.40
C THR A 257 11.29 -9.15 -5.35
N LYS A 258 10.82 -9.16 -4.10
CA LYS A 258 11.29 -10.07 -3.05
C LYS A 258 11.12 -11.52 -3.49
N PHE A 259 9.93 -11.89 -3.98
CA PHE A 259 9.67 -13.26 -4.43
C PHE A 259 10.52 -13.65 -5.64
N GLU A 260 10.75 -12.73 -6.58
CA GLU A 260 11.67 -12.96 -7.69
C GLU A 260 13.11 -13.23 -7.19
N TYR A 261 13.63 -12.41 -6.28
CA TYR A 261 14.94 -12.62 -5.67
C TYR A 261 15.05 -13.97 -4.95
N LEU A 262 14.01 -14.35 -4.20
CA LEU A 262 13.95 -15.64 -3.52
C LEU A 262 13.91 -16.83 -4.47
N SER A 263 13.19 -16.73 -5.59
CA SER A 263 13.20 -17.76 -6.64
C SER A 263 14.60 -18.00 -7.18
N TYR A 264 15.37 -16.93 -7.43
CA TYR A 264 16.76 -17.06 -7.87
C TYR A 264 17.66 -17.64 -6.77
N CYS A 265 17.46 -17.28 -5.50
CA CYS A 265 18.20 -17.89 -4.39
C CYS A 265 17.94 -19.40 -4.31
N LEU A 266 16.68 -19.81 -4.46
CA LEU A 266 16.30 -21.23 -4.45
C LEU A 266 16.90 -21.97 -5.64
N LYS A 267 16.85 -21.39 -6.86
CA LYS A 267 17.46 -22.00 -8.04
C LYS A 267 18.97 -22.15 -7.91
N VAL A 268 19.68 -21.15 -7.38
CA VAL A 268 21.12 -21.27 -7.10
C VAL A 268 21.39 -22.42 -6.14
N LYS A 269 20.62 -22.51 -5.04
CA LYS A 269 20.78 -23.60 -4.07
C LYS A 269 20.54 -24.98 -4.70
N GLU A 270 19.48 -25.13 -5.50
CA GLU A 270 19.21 -26.39 -6.21
C GLU A 270 20.37 -26.77 -7.15
N MET A 271 20.98 -25.80 -7.84
CA MET A 271 22.14 -26.05 -8.70
C MET A 271 23.41 -26.37 -7.90
N ASP A 272 23.61 -25.75 -6.72
CA ASP A 272 24.70 -26.08 -5.81
C ASP A 272 24.54 -27.52 -5.25
N ASP A 273 23.32 -27.90 -4.88
CA ASP A 273 22.99 -29.24 -4.35
C ASP A 273 23.15 -30.32 -5.45
N GLU A 274 22.80 -30.01 -6.70
CA GLU A 274 23.06 -30.84 -7.88
C GLU A 274 24.56 -31.03 -8.10
N GLU A 275 25.34 -29.94 -8.17
CA GLU A 275 26.81 -29.98 -8.32
C GLU A 275 27.48 -30.82 -7.22
N TYR A 276 27.03 -30.67 -5.97
CA TYR A 276 27.52 -31.46 -4.85
C TYR A 276 27.21 -32.95 -5.01
N SER A 277 26.00 -33.29 -5.47
CA SER A 277 25.55 -34.67 -5.64
C SER A 277 26.35 -35.40 -6.74
N TYR A 278 26.53 -34.76 -7.90
CA TYR A 278 27.37 -35.28 -8.98
C TYR A 278 28.84 -35.42 -8.53
N GLY A 279 29.36 -34.42 -7.82
CA GLY A 279 30.71 -34.46 -7.25
C GLY A 279 30.91 -35.62 -6.25
N ALA A 280 29.90 -35.92 -5.43
CA ALA A 280 29.94 -37.04 -4.49
C ALA A 280 29.91 -38.41 -5.19
N LEU A 281 29.24 -38.51 -6.34
CA LEU A 281 29.20 -39.71 -7.19
C LEU A 281 30.41 -39.83 -8.12
N GLN A 282 31.27 -38.80 -8.20
CA GLN A 282 32.37 -38.68 -9.16
C GLN A 282 31.89 -38.75 -10.63
N GLU A 283 30.66 -38.30 -10.88
CA GLU A 283 30.10 -38.24 -12.22
C GLU A 283 30.33 -36.85 -12.85
N PRO A 284 30.67 -36.79 -14.15
CA PRO A 284 30.82 -35.53 -14.85
C PRO A 284 29.45 -34.85 -15.01
N LEU A 285 29.42 -33.53 -14.84
CA LEU A 285 28.25 -32.70 -15.10
C LEU A 285 28.57 -31.79 -16.27
N TYR A 286 27.88 -31.94 -17.40
CA TYR A 286 28.22 -31.23 -18.65
C TYR A 286 28.26 -29.69 -18.49
N ARG A 287 27.27 -29.11 -17.80
CA ARG A 287 27.25 -27.68 -17.44
C ARG A 287 28.49 -27.28 -16.60
N VAL A 288 28.90 -28.19 -15.73
CA VAL A 288 30.16 -28.23 -14.95
C VAL A 288 31.40 -27.86 -15.77
N GLU A 289 31.63 -28.78 -16.70
CA GLU A 289 32.81 -28.96 -17.53
C GLU A 289 32.92 -27.90 -18.62
N THR A 290 31.79 -27.30 -19.02
CA THR A 290 31.71 -26.28 -20.09
C THR A 290 31.73 -24.84 -19.57
N GLY A 291 32.18 -24.62 -18.32
CA GLY A 291 32.36 -23.27 -17.77
C GLY A 291 31.15 -22.67 -17.07
N ASN A 292 30.11 -23.49 -16.85
CA ASN A 292 28.99 -23.21 -15.96
C ASN A 292 28.21 -21.92 -16.27
N TYR A 293 27.98 -21.63 -17.54
CA TYR A 293 27.35 -20.39 -18.00
C TYR A 293 25.90 -20.23 -17.51
N GLU A 294 25.11 -21.30 -17.45
CA GLU A 294 23.74 -21.23 -16.92
C GLU A 294 23.73 -20.77 -15.44
N TYR A 295 24.59 -21.33 -14.60
CA TYR A 295 24.69 -20.92 -13.20
C TYR A 295 25.12 -19.47 -13.09
N ARG A 296 26.10 -19.05 -13.90
CA ARG A 296 26.59 -17.67 -13.94
C ARG A 296 25.51 -16.68 -14.39
N LEU A 297 24.65 -17.06 -15.34
CA LEU A 297 23.46 -16.30 -15.73
C LEU A 297 22.47 -16.16 -14.55
N ILE A 298 22.20 -17.25 -13.82
CA ILE A 298 21.32 -17.21 -12.65
C ILE A 298 21.93 -16.34 -11.53
N LEU A 299 23.24 -16.39 -11.30
CA LEU A 299 23.94 -15.52 -10.36
C LEU A 299 23.78 -14.03 -10.72
N ARG A 300 23.87 -13.69 -12.01
CA ARG A 300 23.62 -12.33 -12.53
C ARG A 300 22.19 -11.90 -12.21
N CYS A 301 21.21 -12.71 -12.59
CA CYS A 301 19.79 -12.42 -12.37
C CYS A 301 19.48 -12.25 -10.88
N ARG A 302 20.09 -13.08 -10.02
CA ARG A 302 20.00 -12.96 -8.56
C ARG A 302 20.54 -11.64 -8.05
N GLN A 303 21.72 -11.21 -8.52
CA GLN A 303 22.33 -9.93 -8.12
C GLN A 303 21.44 -8.75 -8.53
N ASP A 304 20.90 -8.77 -9.74
CA ASP A 304 20.01 -7.70 -10.24
C ASP A 304 18.71 -7.65 -9.43
N ALA A 305 18.08 -8.81 -9.17
CA ALA A 305 16.89 -8.91 -8.35
C ALA A 305 17.14 -8.43 -6.91
N ARG A 306 18.30 -8.78 -6.31
CA ARG A 306 18.72 -8.31 -4.99
C ARG A 306 18.81 -6.79 -4.91
N THR A 307 19.40 -6.18 -5.93
CA THR A 307 19.59 -4.72 -6.01
C THR A 307 18.24 -4.00 -6.13
N ARG A 308 17.34 -4.49 -6.99
CA ARG A 308 15.97 -3.95 -7.10
C ARG A 308 15.18 -4.11 -5.80
N PHE A 309 15.27 -5.29 -5.18
CA PHE A 309 14.63 -5.60 -3.89
C PHE A 309 15.11 -4.66 -2.78
N ALA A 310 16.42 -4.46 -2.64
CA ALA A 310 17.00 -3.57 -1.63
C ALA A 310 16.55 -2.11 -1.83
N ARG A 311 16.53 -1.62 -3.08
CA ARG A 311 16.04 -0.27 -3.39
C ARG A 311 14.56 -0.09 -3.00
N LEU A 312 13.70 -1.02 -3.43
CA LEU A 312 12.27 -0.97 -3.10
C LEU A 312 12.01 -1.10 -1.60
N ARG A 313 12.86 -1.82 -0.86
CA ARG A 313 12.76 -1.89 0.61
C ARG A 313 12.89 -0.50 1.23
N SER A 314 13.89 0.27 0.80
CA SER A 314 14.09 1.64 1.26
C SER A 314 12.94 2.55 0.84
N ASP A 315 12.46 2.43 -0.40
CA ASP A 315 11.32 3.22 -0.90
C ASP A 315 10.04 2.98 -0.07
N VAL A 316 9.75 1.71 0.27
CA VAL A 316 8.60 1.34 1.09
C VAL A 316 8.71 1.93 2.50
N LEU A 317 9.88 1.86 3.13
CA LEU A 317 10.11 2.41 4.47
C LEU A 317 9.84 3.92 4.51
N VAL A 318 10.40 4.67 3.55
CA VAL A 318 10.19 6.11 3.45
C VAL A 318 8.70 6.43 3.19
N LYS A 319 8.03 5.69 2.30
CA LYS A 319 6.60 5.92 2.04
C LYS A 319 5.72 5.65 3.25
N LEU A 320 5.99 4.59 4.01
CA LEU A 320 5.25 4.30 5.24
C LEU A 320 5.42 5.42 6.27
N GLU A 321 6.64 5.90 6.47
CA GLU A 321 6.92 7.01 7.40
C GLU A 321 6.23 8.32 6.96
N LEU A 322 6.25 8.64 5.67
CA LEU A 322 5.53 9.80 5.13
C LEU A 322 4.01 9.67 5.28
N LEU A 323 3.47 8.46 5.09
CA LEU A 323 2.05 8.20 5.26
C LEU A 323 1.62 8.37 6.71
N ASP A 324 2.37 7.80 7.66
CA ASP A 324 2.08 7.86 9.10
C ASP A 324 2.16 9.30 9.64
N ASN A 325 3.19 10.05 9.25
CA ASN A 325 3.35 11.45 9.69
C ASN A 325 2.22 12.35 9.18
N LYS A 326 1.81 12.17 7.92
CA LYS A 326 0.72 12.95 7.33
C LYS A 326 -0.65 12.57 7.92
N HIS A 327 -0.86 11.28 8.15
CA HIS A 327 -2.09 10.70 8.68
C HIS A 327 -2.53 11.34 10.01
N VAL A 328 -1.63 11.37 10.99
CA VAL A 328 -1.98 11.79 12.36
C VAL A 328 -2.35 13.26 12.39
N GLN A 329 -1.60 14.09 11.67
CA GLN A 329 -1.84 15.53 11.60
C GLN A 329 -3.16 15.84 10.88
N ASP A 330 -3.41 15.20 9.74
CA ASP A 330 -4.61 15.43 8.94
C ASP A 330 -5.87 15.05 9.72
N VAL A 331 -5.95 13.87 10.35
CA VAL A 331 -7.16 13.46 11.07
C VAL A 331 -7.46 14.30 12.29
N VAL A 332 -6.45 14.65 13.09
CA VAL A 332 -6.66 15.53 14.24
C VAL A 332 -7.22 16.86 13.79
N TRP A 333 -6.68 17.44 12.71
CA TRP A 333 -7.17 18.70 12.17
C TRP A 333 -8.61 18.60 11.65
N GLN A 334 -8.96 17.52 10.94
CA GLN A 334 -10.33 17.31 10.46
C GLN A 334 -11.33 17.13 11.62
N LEU A 335 -10.96 16.42 12.68
CA LEU A 335 -11.81 16.28 13.88
C LEU A 335 -11.99 17.60 14.61
N GLN A 336 -10.92 18.39 14.77
CA GLN A 336 -10.99 19.72 15.35
C GLN A 336 -11.91 20.63 14.54
N ARG A 337 -11.82 20.58 13.21
CA ARG A 337 -12.70 21.34 12.31
C ARG A 337 -14.17 20.97 12.44
N LEU A 338 -14.47 19.67 12.59
CA LEU A 338 -15.84 19.20 12.83
C LEU A 338 -16.39 19.73 14.16
N VAL A 339 -15.61 19.56 15.24
CA VAL A 339 -16.01 20.01 16.58
C VAL A 339 -16.17 21.53 16.63
N ALA A 340 -15.24 22.28 16.01
CA ALA A 340 -15.32 23.73 15.95
C ALA A 340 -16.57 24.21 15.20
N GLY A 341 -16.89 23.60 14.05
CA GLY A 341 -18.11 23.94 13.29
C GLY A 341 -19.38 23.67 14.10
N LEU A 342 -19.46 22.53 14.79
CA LEU A 342 -20.59 22.21 15.66
C LEU A 342 -20.69 23.16 16.87
N ALA A 343 -19.57 23.49 17.50
CA ALA A 343 -19.53 24.42 18.63
C ALA A 343 -19.98 25.83 18.21
N GLU A 344 -19.55 26.31 17.04
CA GLU A 344 -19.99 27.59 16.49
C GLU A 344 -21.51 27.59 16.24
N PHE A 345 -22.03 26.57 15.56
CA PHE A 345 -23.46 26.43 15.29
C PHE A 345 -24.31 26.42 16.56
N HIS A 346 -23.94 25.61 17.56
CA HIS A 346 -24.68 25.53 18.81
C HIS A 346 -24.51 26.80 19.66
N GLY A 347 -23.36 27.46 19.62
CA GLY A 347 -23.13 28.74 20.30
C GLY A 347 -23.95 29.90 19.71
N GLU A 348 -24.02 30.00 18.38
CA GLU A 348 -24.86 30.97 17.67
C GLU A 348 -26.36 30.70 17.98
N THR A 349 -26.76 29.43 18.01
CA THR A 349 -28.13 29.02 18.34
C THR A 349 -28.48 29.33 19.80
N LEU A 350 -27.59 29.06 20.75
CA LEU A 350 -27.79 29.39 22.16
C LEU A 350 -27.96 30.90 22.35
N SER A 351 -27.10 31.70 21.71
CA SER A 351 -27.15 33.17 21.78
C SER A 351 -28.46 33.72 21.20
N LEU A 352 -28.94 33.13 20.10
CA LEU A 352 -30.23 33.45 19.50
C LEU A 352 -31.39 33.17 20.47
N LEU A 353 -31.37 32.03 21.16
CA LEU A 353 -32.42 31.64 22.10
C LEU A 353 -32.37 32.40 23.43
N GLN A 354 -31.19 32.82 23.90
CA GLN A 354 -31.01 33.59 25.14
C GLN A 354 -31.56 35.02 25.04
N GLY A 355 -31.68 35.57 23.82
CA GLY A 355 -32.32 36.88 23.61
C GLY A 355 -33.83 36.90 23.88
N ASN A 356 -34.43 35.77 24.27
CA ASN A 356 -35.87 35.60 24.35
C ASN A 356 -36.42 35.82 25.78
N SER A 357 -37.39 36.73 25.90
CA SER A 357 -38.16 36.98 27.14
C SER A 357 -39.58 36.42 27.09
N LEU A 358 -39.96 35.70 26.02
CA LEU A 358 -41.35 35.30 25.75
C LEU A 358 -41.65 33.83 26.07
N PHE A 359 -40.68 33.10 26.64
CA PHE A 359 -40.85 31.72 27.09
C PHE A 359 -40.75 31.62 28.63
N PRO A 360 -41.59 30.82 29.31
CA PRO A 360 -42.66 29.98 28.78
C PRO A 360 -43.91 30.81 28.50
N ILE A 361 -44.51 30.58 27.32
CA ILE A 361 -45.84 31.11 27.06
C ILE A 361 -46.78 30.30 27.93
N GLU A 362 -47.25 30.85 29.05
CA GLU A 362 -48.60 30.52 29.49
C GLU A 362 -49.52 31.05 28.40
N VAL A 363 -49.72 30.25 27.34
CA VAL A 363 -50.81 30.46 26.41
C VAL A 363 -52.03 30.08 27.23
N ASP A 364 -52.51 31.02 28.04
CA ASP A 364 -53.82 30.90 28.66
C ASP A 364 -54.80 31.08 27.49
N LEU A 365 -54.96 30.01 26.70
CA LEU A 365 -55.97 29.87 25.66
C LEU A 365 -57.29 29.92 26.40
N ALA A 366 -57.76 31.14 26.69
CA ALA A 366 -59.10 31.35 27.19
C ALA A 366 -60.04 30.54 26.31
N ARG A 367 -61.02 29.84 26.88
CA ARG A 367 -61.94 28.93 26.15
C ARG A 367 -62.64 29.56 24.93
N SER A 368 -62.54 30.87 24.75
CA SER A 368 -62.97 31.66 23.59
C SER A 368 -61.99 31.67 22.40
N ALA A 369 -60.76 31.16 22.54
CA ALA A 369 -59.72 31.20 21.49
C ALA A 369 -60.12 30.45 20.21
N PHE A 370 -61.10 29.54 20.29
CA PHE A 370 -61.61 28.76 19.16
C PHE A 370 -63.06 29.12 18.77
N GLN A 371 -63.63 30.21 19.29
CA GLN A 371 -64.95 30.69 18.82
C GLN A 371 -64.82 31.42 17.49
N TYR A 372 -64.74 30.66 16.41
CA TYR A 372 -65.02 31.17 15.07
C TYR A 372 -66.51 31.52 15.01
N LYS A 373 -66.83 32.80 14.81
CA LYS A 373 -68.20 33.20 14.43
C LYS A 373 -68.47 32.69 13.02
N SER A 374 -68.92 31.45 12.89
CA SER A 374 -69.41 30.90 11.63
C SER A 374 -70.72 31.59 11.26
N THR A 375 -70.69 32.46 10.26
CA THR A 375 -71.89 32.96 9.58
C THR A 375 -72.32 31.95 8.53
N SER A 376 -72.85 30.79 8.95
CA SER A 376 -73.66 29.88 8.12
C SER A 376 -74.33 28.82 9.03
N PRO A 377 -75.64 28.58 8.91
CA PRO A 377 -76.33 27.59 9.74
C PRO A 377 -75.95 26.17 9.29
N VAL A 378 -75.34 25.41 10.19
CA VAL A 378 -75.10 23.98 10.02
C VAL A 378 -76.41 23.24 10.28
N VAL A 379 -76.92 22.53 9.27
CA VAL A 379 -77.95 21.51 9.45
C VAL A 379 -77.27 20.30 10.10
N GLN A 380 -77.71 19.96 11.31
CA GLN A 380 -77.41 18.69 11.94
C GLN A 380 -78.18 17.60 11.21
N ASP A 381 -77.48 16.60 10.69
CA ASP A 381 -78.03 15.25 10.67
C ASP A 381 -76.94 14.27 11.11
N GLY A 382 -77.28 13.48 12.11
CA GLY A 382 -76.43 12.46 12.67
C GLY A 382 -76.70 11.12 12.01
N ALA A 383 -75.64 10.39 11.71
CA ALA A 383 -75.64 8.94 11.73
C ALA A 383 -74.19 8.50 11.95
N GLU A 384 -74.02 7.77 13.04
CA GLU A 384 -72.85 6.97 13.38
C GLU A 384 -72.59 5.97 12.25
N ASP A 385 -71.33 5.77 11.88
CA ASP A 385 -70.82 4.48 11.42
C ASP A 385 -69.29 4.47 11.62
N GLU A 386 -68.88 3.64 12.58
CA GLU A 386 -67.52 3.13 12.74
C GLU A 386 -67.23 2.15 11.59
N GLU A 387 -66.09 2.28 10.89
CA GLU A 387 -65.21 1.16 10.53
C GLU A 387 -64.02 1.60 9.65
N ASP A 388 -62.93 0.84 9.81
CA ASP A 388 -61.71 0.70 9.01
C ASP A 388 -60.49 1.60 9.31
N ASP A 389 -59.72 1.11 10.30
CA ASP A 389 -58.26 1.19 10.38
C ASP A 389 -57.61 0.55 9.12
N GLU A 390 -57.08 1.37 8.20
CA GLU A 390 -56.05 0.94 7.25
C GLU A 390 -54.73 1.68 7.53
N LEU A 391 -53.83 1.00 8.24
CA LEU A 391 -52.42 1.34 8.34
C LEU A 391 -51.76 1.20 6.96
N LEU A 392 -51.52 2.33 6.28
CA LEU A 392 -50.71 2.38 5.07
C LEU A 392 -49.27 1.95 5.39
N GLN A 393 -48.86 0.81 4.80
CA GLN A 393 -47.47 0.35 4.77
C GLN A 393 -46.59 1.35 4.01
N ALA A 394 -45.46 1.71 4.61
CA ALA A 394 -44.43 2.52 3.98
C ALA A 394 -43.63 1.67 2.99
N ASP A 395 -43.81 1.91 1.69
CA ASP A 395 -42.96 1.36 0.64
C ASP A 395 -41.56 1.98 0.71
N GLU A 396 -40.54 1.11 0.72
CA GLU A 396 -39.13 1.48 0.60
C GLU A 396 -38.86 2.17 -0.75
N ALA A 397 -38.49 3.45 -0.70
CA ALA A 397 -38.03 4.19 -1.87
C ALA A 397 -36.63 3.71 -2.28
N LYS A 398 -36.55 3.12 -3.48
CA LYS A 398 -35.32 2.71 -4.16
C LYS A 398 -34.36 3.90 -4.38
N GLU A 399 -33.08 3.62 -4.19
CA GLU A 399 -31.97 4.54 -4.45
C GLU A 399 -31.91 4.94 -5.94
N GLU A 400 -32.15 6.22 -6.24
CA GLU A 400 -31.59 6.86 -7.43
C GLU A 400 -30.29 7.58 -7.05
N PHE A 401 -29.19 6.97 -7.48
CA PHE A 401 -27.87 7.59 -7.50
C PHE A 401 -27.81 8.69 -8.56
N ILE A 402 -27.05 9.75 -8.21
CA ILE A 402 -26.53 10.86 -9.03
C ILE A 402 -27.22 12.21 -8.74
N SER A 403 -26.38 13.18 -8.31
CA SER A 403 -26.61 14.63 -8.16
C SER A 403 -27.09 15.19 -6.80
N LEU A 404 -26.57 14.69 -5.68
CA LEU A 404 -26.93 15.27 -4.38
C LEU A 404 -26.13 16.55 -4.05
N ILE A 405 -26.86 17.66 -4.19
CA ILE A 405 -26.65 19.05 -3.75
C ILE A 405 -26.02 20.00 -4.79
N PRO A 406 -26.79 20.41 -5.83
CA PRO A 406 -26.46 21.54 -6.70
C PRO A 406 -26.45 22.89 -5.96
N GLU A 407 -27.23 23.03 -4.89
CA GLU A 407 -27.53 24.31 -4.21
C GLU A 407 -26.43 24.81 -3.26
N LEU A 408 -25.33 24.05 -3.14
CA LEU A 408 -24.12 24.47 -2.41
C LEU A 408 -22.97 24.83 -3.36
N ARG A 409 -23.23 25.03 -4.66
CA ARG A 409 -22.31 25.73 -5.56
C ARG A 409 -22.47 27.23 -5.35
N ASP A 410 -21.68 27.74 -4.41
CA ASP A 410 -20.89 28.96 -4.48
C ASP A 410 -20.07 29.08 -3.18
#